data_AF-A0A958RR35-F1
#
_entry.id   AF-A0A958RR35-F1
#
_cell.length_a   1.000
_cell.length_b   1.000
_cell.length_c   1.000
_cell.angle_alpha   90.00
_cell.angle_beta   90.00
_cell.angle_gamma   90.00
#
_symmetry.space_group_name_H-M   'P 1'
#
loop_
_entity.id
_entity.type
_entity.pdbx_description
1 polymer ?
#
loop_
_entity_poly.entity_id
_entity_poly.type
_entity_poly.pdbx_seq_one_letter_code
_entity_poly.pdbx_strand_id
1 'polypeptide(L)'
;MKNIFISILVLYPSINSLALEEPEEPKAQEAFIANEWRFDGEYGKFTIKKIEDKYAIDNREINPDIFKDFEQIFRAETTYDVDCPHDLGNKPTIKITAHNDTTSITRDFFVEKSYIRDNTTQKCLYILKEGLTRLPLHKDWFIGQTNATLNIHNKLQIYTNGKLLFDFEKENNEWYQKNSELFIDWEYFHRVLDSFRDFPIEKRYHIALANEKPNFEIRTGREVYHFYLVGRNYWAIKLPKVKWLIGSSAWALLEDFNPKLWLSRYNELLVVLTNKDKNYTERSAALNKIGSSWTPSIKQAFHQVILDPDDSDQLKAHITSHLKRKPTNENMKILVKALEQTEDIDLKTEITKVLKIMNPRGPVIQSDKPEKIDEYILQWKSWANTLK
;
A
#
# COMPACT_ATOMS: atom_id res chain seq x y z
N MET A 1 7.44 -42.46 -38.57
CA MET A 1 6.02 -42.17 -38.76
C MET A 1 5.91 -40.88 -39.56
N LYS A 2 5.47 -41.00 -40.82
CA LYS A 2 5.32 -39.91 -41.79
C LYS A 2 3.87 -39.44 -41.72
N ASN A 3 3.65 -38.15 -41.46
CA ASN A 3 2.31 -37.55 -41.59
C ASN A 3 2.12 -37.03 -43.02
N ILE A 4 1.02 -37.49 -43.61
CA ILE A 4 0.55 -37.19 -44.97
C ILE A 4 -0.36 -35.96 -44.87
N PHE A 5 -0.06 -34.95 -45.70
CA PHE A 5 -0.93 -33.83 -45.99
C PHE A 5 -2.10 -34.29 -46.87
N ILE A 6 -3.33 -33.95 -46.50
CA ILE A 6 -4.51 -34.09 -47.36
C ILE A 6 -4.95 -32.68 -47.76
N SER A 7 -4.76 -32.34 -49.03
CA SER A 7 -5.37 -31.19 -49.69
C SER A 7 -6.70 -31.62 -50.29
N ILE A 8 -7.79 -30.95 -49.94
CA ILE A 8 -9.09 -31.12 -50.61
C ILE A 8 -9.26 -29.96 -51.60
N LEU A 9 -9.26 -30.32 -52.88
CA LEU A 9 -9.71 -29.49 -53.99
C LEU A 9 -11.24 -29.38 -53.93
N VAL A 10 -11.79 -28.16 -53.90
CA VAL A 10 -13.22 -27.93 -54.14
C VAL A 10 -13.37 -27.26 -55.50
N LEU A 11 -14.07 -27.96 -56.40
CA LEU A 11 -14.45 -27.52 -57.74
C LEU A 11 -15.59 -26.49 -57.64
N TYR A 12 -15.43 -25.35 -58.30
CA TYR A 12 -16.49 -24.36 -58.51
C TYR A 12 -17.48 -24.86 -59.58
N PRO A 13 -18.79 -24.79 -59.36
CA PRO A 13 -19.76 -24.68 -60.43
C PRO A 13 -19.99 -23.21 -60.79
N SER A 14 -19.98 -22.94 -62.08
CA SER A 14 -20.36 -21.69 -62.74
C SER A 14 -21.80 -21.28 -62.37
N ILE A 15 -21.95 -20.11 -61.74
CA ILE A 15 -23.24 -19.51 -61.42
C ILE A 15 -23.63 -18.54 -62.54
N ASN A 16 -24.82 -18.77 -63.10
CA ASN A 16 -25.51 -17.89 -64.03
C ASN A 16 -25.70 -16.48 -63.46
N SER A 17 -25.56 -15.47 -64.31
CA SER A 17 -25.81 -14.06 -64.02
C SER A 17 -27.26 -13.81 -63.62
N LEU A 18 -27.53 -13.76 -62.31
CA LEU A 18 -28.67 -13.06 -61.74
C LEU A 18 -28.19 -11.67 -61.33
N ALA A 19 -28.91 -10.64 -61.75
CA ALA A 19 -28.71 -9.27 -61.35
C ALA A 19 -28.73 -9.19 -59.81
N LEU A 20 -27.56 -8.93 -59.22
CA LEU A 20 -27.43 -8.57 -57.82
C LEU A 20 -27.97 -7.14 -57.69
N GLU A 21 -29.12 -6.98 -57.04
CA GLU A 21 -29.46 -5.69 -56.42
C GLU A 21 -28.32 -5.35 -55.46
N GLU A 22 -27.74 -4.17 -55.61
CA GLU A 22 -26.73 -3.66 -54.69
C GLU A 22 -27.35 -3.64 -53.28
N PRO A 23 -26.72 -4.27 -52.26
CA PRO A 23 -27.23 -4.19 -50.91
C PRO A 23 -27.20 -2.73 -50.47
N GLU A 24 -28.37 -2.19 -50.08
CA GLU A 24 -28.46 -0.86 -49.48
C GLU A 24 -27.42 -0.73 -48.37
N GLU A 25 -26.56 0.30 -48.45
CA GLU A 25 -25.66 0.65 -47.37
C GLU A 25 -26.47 0.78 -46.06
N PRO A 26 -26.09 0.09 -44.98
CA PRO A 26 -26.78 0.24 -43.71
C PRO A 26 -26.68 1.71 -43.29
N LYS A 27 -27.83 2.39 -43.29
CA LYS A 27 -27.96 3.76 -42.76
C LYS A 27 -27.32 3.79 -41.38
N ALA A 28 -26.29 4.61 -41.21
CA ALA A 28 -25.64 4.84 -39.92
C ALA A 28 -26.73 5.16 -38.89
N GLN A 29 -26.98 4.23 -37.96
CA GLN A 29 -27.90 4.48 -36.86
C GLN A 29 -27.34 5.64 -36.05
N GLU A 30 -28.11 6.73 -35.94
CA GLU A 30 -27.75 7.86 -35.10
C GLU A 30 -27.44 7.37 -33.69
N ALA A 31 -26.25 7.71 -33.18
CA ALA A 31 -25.83 7.32 -31.85
C ALA A 31 -26.84 7.87 -30.82
N PHE A 32 -27.32 7.01 -29.94
CA PHE A 32 -28.17 7.44 -28.83
C PHE A 32 -27.38 8.39 -27.91
N ILE A 33 -27.75 9.67 -27.92
CA ILE A 33 -27.18 10.70 -27.04
C ILE A 33 -28.22 11.02 -25.97
N ALA A 34 -27.93 10.70 -24.72
CA ALA A 34 -28.82 10.99 -23.60
C ALA A 34 -28.61 12.42 -23.08
N ASN A 35 -29.72 13.12 -22.82
CA ASN A 35 -29.75 14.42 -22.15
C ASN A 35 -29.87 14.28 -20.62
N GLU A 36 -30.31 13.13 -20.13
CA GLU A 36 -30.44 12.85 -18.71
C GLU A 36 -30.12 11.39 -18.39
N TRP A 37 -29.40 11.16 -17.28
CA TRP A 37 -29.08 9.85 -16.75
C TRP A 37 -29.54 9.75 -15.30
N ARG A 38 -30.41 8.79 -15.00
CA ARG A 38 -30.89 8.51 -13.65
C ARG A 38 -30.26 7.24 -13.12
N PHE A 39 -29.67 7.35 -11.94
CA PHE A 39 -29.02 6.25 -11.24
C PHE A 39 -29.84 5.93 -9.99
N ASP A 40 -30.27 4.69 -9.84
CA ASP A 40 -31.03 4.18 -8.70
C ASP A 40 -30.39 2.88 -8.21
N GLY A 41 -29.54 2.98 -7.19
CA GLY A 41 -28.76 1.83 -6.70
C GLY A 41 -28.63 1.77 -5.20
N GLU A 42 -27.96 0.72 -4.74
CA GLU A 42 -27.80 0.42 -3.31
C GLU A 42 -27.03 1.50 -2.51
N TYR A 43 -26.23 2.33 -3.20
CA TYR A 43 -25.45 3.40 -2.58
C TYR A 43 -26.17 4.76 -2.61
N GLY A 44 -27.29 4.87 -3.32
CA GLY A 44 -28.08 6.10 -3.39
C GLY A 44 -28.70 6.32 -4.77
N LYS A 45 -29.40 7.45 -4.87
CA LYS A 45 -30.00 7.92 -6.12
C LYS A 45 -29.38 9.24 -6.52
N PHE A 46 -29.08 9.41 -7.80
CA PHE A 46 -28.60 10.67 -8.35
C PHE A 46 -28.97 10.79 -9.83
N THR A 47 -28.90 12.02 -10.33
CA THR A 47 -29.23 12.33 -11.72
C THR A 47 -28.13 13.18 -12.32
N ILE A 48 -27.77 12.86 -13.55
CA ILE A 48 -26.83 13.61 -14.36
C ILE A 48 -27.61 14.23 -15.50
N LYS A 49 -27.51 15.54 -15.68
CA LYS A 49 -28.20 16.26 -16.74
C LYS A 49 -27.20 16.91 -17.66
N LYS A 50 -27.51 16.90 -18.95
CA LYS A 50 -26.84 17.72 -19.94
C LYS A 50 -27.43 19.13 -19.88
N ILE A 51 -26.58 20.13 -19.63
CA ILE A 51 -26.91 21.54 -19.64
C ILE A 51 -26.00 22.17 -20.69
N GLU A 52 -26.58 22.63 -21.79
CA GLU A 52 -25.83 23.03 -22.99
C GLU A 52 -24.95 21.87 -23.48
N ASP A 53 -23.63 22.06 -23.52
CA ASP A 53 -22.65 21.04 -23.93
C ASP A 53 -21.95 20.34 -22.75
N LYS A 54 -22.42 20.55 -21.53
CA LYS A 54 -21.79 20.04 -20.30
C LYS A 54 -22.71 19.11 -19.52
N TYR A 55 -22.14 18.13 -18.85
CA TYR A 55 -22.87 17.30 -17.90
C TYR A 55 -22.74 17.85 -16.48
N ALA A 56 -23.79 17.73 -15.69
CA ALA A 56 -23.82 18.22 -14.32
C ALA A 56 -24.60 17.31 -13.35
N ILE A 57 -24.15 17.29 -12.09
CA ILE A 57 -24.84 16.71 -10.92
C ILE A 57 -25.06 17.83 -9.91
N ASP A 58 -26.28 18.00 -9.40
CA ASP A 58 -26.58 19.02 -8.39
C ASP A 58 -26.07 20.43 -8.81
N ASN A 59 -26.20 20.78 -10.10
CA ASN A 59 -25.67 21.99 -10.75
C ASN A 59 -24.13 22.17 -10.72
N ARG A 60 -23.38 21.09 -10.47
CA ARG A 60 -21.91 21.07 -10.57
C ARG A 60 -21.51 20.34 -11.83
N GLU A 61 -20.70 20.99 -12.65
CA GLU A 61 -20.07 20.39 -13.83
C GLU A 61 -19.24 19.16 -13.42
N ILE A 62 -19.30 18.12 -14.25
CA ILE A 62 -18.57 16.87 -14.04
C ILE A 62 -17.69 16.55 -15.24
N ASN A 63 -16.63 15.79 -15.02
CA ASN A 63 -15.80 15.30 -16.12
C ASN A 63 -16.55 14.23 -16.94
N PRO A 64 -16.86 14.46 -18.23
CA PRO A 64 -17.54 13.50 -19.09
C PRO A 64 -16.67 12.28 -19.42
N ASP A 65 -15.36 12.28 -19.19
CA ASP A 65 -14.52 11.10 -19.47
C ASP A 65 -14.92 9.90 -18.62
N ILE A 66 -15.48 10.14 -17.42
CA ILE A 66 -16.02 9.09 -16.55
C ILE A 66 -17.22 8.38 -17.20
N PHE A 67 -17.88 9.03 -18.16
CA PHE A 67 -19.02 8.50 -18.91
C PHE A 67 -18.64 7.59 -20.07
N LYS A 68 -17.55 7.90 -20.76
CA LYS A 68 -17.26 7.36 -22.09
C LYS A 68 -17.28 5.83 -22.16
N ASP A 69 -16.74 5.17 -21.13
CA ASP A 69 -16.65 3.71 -21.10
C ASP A 69 -18.02 3.04 -20.89
N PHE A 70 -18.94 3.65 -20.15
CA PHE A 70 -20.25 3.04 -19.89
C PHE A 70 -21.35 3.49 -20.84
N GLU A 71 -21.22 4.67 -21.48
CA GLU A 71 -22.15 5.13 -22.52
C GLU A 71 -22.26 4.12 -23.67
N GLN A 72 -21.15 3.44 -24.00
CA GLN A 72 -21.12 2.40 -25.04
C GLN A 72 -22.16 1.33 -24.80
N ILE A 73 -22.38 0.95 -23.54
CA ILE A 73 -23.36 -0.05 -23.15
C ILE A 73 -24.73 0.38 -23.67
N PHE A 74 -25.09 1.68 -23.62
CA PHE A 74 -26.39 2.26 -24.02
C PHE A 74 -26.57 2.54 -25.51
N ARG A 75 -25.58 2.20 -26.34
CA ARG A 75 -25.71 2.31 -27.79
C ARG A 75 -26.57 1.18 -28.35
N ALA A 76 -27.28 1.48 -29.45
CA ALA A 76 -28.13 0.52 -30.16
C ALA A 76 -27.35 -0.71 -30.67
N GLU A 77 -26.05 -0.55 -30.94
CA GLU A 77 -25.15 -1.60 -31.40
C GLU A 77 -24.82 -2.64 -30.32
N THR A 78 -25.07 -2.34 -29.04
CA THR A 78 -24.81 -3.31 -27.97
C THR A 78 -25.87 -4.40 -28.00
N THR A 79 -25.46 -5.61 -28.39
CA THR A 79 -26.35 -6.78 -28.47
C THR A 79 -26.58 -7.41 -27.10
N TYR A 80 -27.87 -7.58 -26.76
CA TYR A 80 -28.36 -8.34 -25.61
C TYR A 80 -29.11 -9.56 -26.16
N ASP A 81 -28.40 -10.67 -26.35
CA ASP A 81 -28.90 -11.83 -27.09
C ASP A 81 -29.08 -13.08 -26.24
N VAL A 82 -28.52 -13.11 -25.02
CA VAL A 82 -28.65 -14.25 -24.11
C VAL A 82 -29.82 -14.10 -23.13
N ASP A 83 -30.46 -15.22 -22.81
CA ASP A 83 -31.43 -15.27 -21.72
C ASP A 83 -30.74 -14.98 -20.38
N CYS A 84 -31.40 -14.20 -19.53
CA CYS A 84 -30.89 -13.91 -18.20
C CYS A 84 -30.92 -15.18 -17.33
N PRO A 85 -29.86 -15.47 -16.56
CA PRO A 85 -29.84 -16.61 -15.65
C PRO A 85 -31.01 -16.57 -14.65
N HIS A 86 -31.61 -17.73 -14.37
CA HIS A 86 -32.74 -17.83 -13.43
C HIS A 86 -32.40 -17.39 -12.01
N ASP A 87 -31.14 -17.55 -11.61
CA ASP A 87 -30.63 -17.16 -10.30
C ASP A 87 -30.22 -15.68 -10.23
N LEU A 88 -30.33 -14.89 -11.31
CA LEU A 88 -29.93 -13.47 -11.35
C LEU A 88 -30.67 -12.63 -10.29
N GLY A 89 -31.93 -12.97 -10.01
CA GLY A 89 -32.77 -12.30 -9.02
C GLY A 89 -33.37 -10.98 -9.51
N ASN A 90 -34.16 -10.34 -8.65
CA ASN A 90 -34.95 -9.14 -9.02
C ASN A 90 -34.38 -7.82 -8.50
N LYS A 91 -33.32 -7.86 -7.69
CA LYS A 91 -32.73 -6.66 -7.08
C LYS A 91 -31.36 -6.37 -7.72
N PRO A 92 -31.26 -5.44 -8.69
CA PRO A 92 -29.98 -5.06 -9.25
C PRO A 92 -29.13 -4.28 -8.23
N THR A 93 -27.82 -4.28 -8.43
CA THR A 93 -26.87 -3.42 -7.72
C THR A 93 -27.20 -1.95 -8.01
N ILE A 94 -27.45 -1.64 -9.29
CA ILE A 94 -27.89 -0.34 -9.76
C ILE A 94 -28.79 -0.48 -10.98
N LYS A 95 -29.83 0.34 -11.05
CA LYS A 95 -30.65 0.57 -12.23
C LYS A 95 -30.24 1.92 -12.81
N ILE A 96 -29.96 1.95 -14.11
CA ILE A 96 -29.59 3.17 -14.83
C ILE A 96 -30.57 3.39 -15.96
N THR A 97 -31.20 4.56 -15.97
CA THR A 97 -32.10 5.01 -17.04
C THR A 97 -31.46 6.17 -17.78
N ALA A 98 -31.23 6.01 -19.07
CA ALA A 98 -30.76 7.05 -19.97
C ALA A 98 -31.96 7.59 -20.75
N HIS A 99 -32.12 8.90 -20.78
CA HIS A 99 -33.26 9.59 -21.40
C HIS A 99 -32.76 10.65 -22.38
N ASN A 100 -33.36 10.69 -23.56
CA ASN A 100 -33.30 11.80 -24.50
C ASN A 100 -34.72 12.33 -24.73
N ASP A 101 -34.88 13.33 -25.61
CA ASP A 101 -36.16 14.03 -25.77
C ASP A 101 -37.33 13.14 -26.22
N THR A 102 -37.04 11.97 -26.80
CA THR A 102 -38.04 11.08 -27.42
C THR A 102 -38.09 9.68 -26.83
N THR A 103 -37.04 9.23 -26.15
CA THR A 103 -36.86 7.83 -25.75
C THR A 103 -36.15 7.69 -24.41
N SER A 104 -36.42 6.56 -23.75
CA SER A 104 -35.79 6.16 -22.50
C SER A 104 -35.32 4.72 -22.59
N ILE A 105 -34.05 4.49 -22.27
CA ILE A 105 -33.46 3.14 -22.18
C ILE A 105 -33.13 2.87 -20.72
N THR A 106 -33.62 1.78 -20.15
CA THR A 106 -33.35 1.40 -18.76
C THR A 106 -32.67 0.05 -18.69
N ARG A 107 -31.59 -0.02 -17.93
CA ARG A 107 -30.83 -1.26 -17.69
C ARG A 107 -30.56 -1.53 -16.22
N ASP A 108 -30.60 -2.79 -15.88
CA ASP A 108 -30.38 -3.32 -14.54
C ASP A 108 -28.99 -3.98 -14.49
N PHE A 109 -28.13 -3.50 -13.60
CA PHE A 109 -26.76 -3.98 -13.47
C PHE A 109 -26.62 -4.85 -12.23
N PHE A 110 -26.13 -6.08 -12.42
CA PHE A 110 -25.87 -7.06 -11.38
C PHE A 110 -24.35 -7.25 -11.26
N VAL A 111 -23.68 -6.33 -10.57
CA VAL A 111 -22.21 -6.21 -10.58
C VAL A 111 -21.53 -7.47 -10.08
N GLU A 112 -22.03 -8.07 -8.99
CA GLU A 112 -21.46 -9.30 -8.42
C GLU A 112 -21.62 -10.50 -9.35
N LYS A 113 -22.71 -10.53 -10.12
CA LYS A 113 -23.05 -11.62 -11.04
C LYS A 113 -22.53 -11.42 -12.45
N SER A 114 -21.91 -10.27 -12.75
CA SER A 114 -21.30 -10.00 -14.07
C SER A 114 -22.33 -9.88 -15.22
N TYR A 115 -23.56 -9.44 -14.92
CA TYR A 115 -24.63 -9.29 -15.92
C TYR A 115 -25.25 -7.90 -15.96
N ILE A 116 -25.70 -7.51 -17.14
CA ILE A 116 -26.57 -6.36 -17.39
C ILE A 116 -27.84 -6.88 -18.05
N ARG A 117 -29.00 -6.57 -17.51
CA ARG A 117 -30.31 -6.87 -18.12
C ARG A 117 -30.86 -5.62 -18.79
N ASP A 118 -31.25 -5.76 -20.05
CA ASP A 118 -32.04 -4.74 -20.74
C ASP A 118 -33.52 -4.89 -20.35
N ASN A 119 -34.14 -3.84 -19.81
CA ASN A 119 -35.52 -3.94 -19.34
C ASN A 119 -36.56 -3.97 -20.46
N THR A 120 -36.19 -3.62 -21.69
CA THR A 120 -37.08 -3.65 -22.85
C THR A 120 -37.16 -5.06 -23.42
N THR A 121 -36.02 -5.68 -23.68
CA THR A 121 -35.96 -7.02 -24.28
C THR A 121 -35.98 -8.15 -23.25
N GLN A 122 -35.73 -7.83 -21.96
CA GLN A 122 -35.50 -8.80 -20.89
C GLN A 122 -34.34 -9.76 -21.15
N LYS A 123 -33.48 -9.44 -22.12
CA LYS A 123 -32.25 -10.17 -22.42
C LYS A 123 -31.07 -9.60 -21.63
N CYS A 124 -30.04 -10.43 -21.48
CA CYS A 124 -28.85 -10.10 -20.72
C CYS A 124 -27.62 -9.93 -21.61
N LEU A 125 -26.66 -9.19 -21.09
CA LEU A 125 -25.30 -9.11 -21.57
C LEU A 125 -24.38 -9.54 -20.43
N TYR A 126 -23.48 -10.48 -20.71
CA TYR A 126 -22.43 -10.87 -19.77
C TYR A 126 -21.21 -9.98 -19.96
N ILE A 127 -20.71 -9.39 -18.88
CA ILE A 127 -19.49 -8.59 -18.87
C ILE A 127 -18.59 -9.13 -17.77
N LEU A 128 -17.33 -9.45 -18.10
CA LEU A 128 -16.35 -9.89 -17.13
C LEU A 128 -16.36 -8.99 -15.88
N LYS A 129 -16.38 -9.62 -14.69
CA LYS A 129 -16.56 -8.96 -13.38
C LYS A 129 -15.71 -7.70 -13.20
N GLU A 130 -14.47 -7.71 -13.65
CA GLU A 130 -13.54 -6.57 -13.53
C GLU A 130 -13.99 -5.33 -14.34
N GLY A 131 -14.79 -5.53 -15.39
CA GLY A 131 -15.42 -4.46 -16.15
C GLY A 131 -16.53 -3.77 -15.37
N LEU A 132 -17.49 -4.54 -14.82
CA LEU A 132 -18.63 -3.96 -14.09
C LEU A 132 -18.25 -3.35 -12.75
N THR A 133 -17.16 -3.78 -12.12
CA THR A 133 -16.72 -3.21 -10.85
C THR A 133 -16.25 -1.76 -10.98
N ARG A 134 -16.03 -1.24 -12.19
CA ARG A 134 -15.69 0.17 -12.45
C ARG A 134 -16.90 1.06 -12.68
N LEU A 135 -18.10 0.50 -12.75
CA LEU A 135 -19.32 1.24 -13.01
C LEU A 135 -19.52 2.34 -11.95
N PRO A 136 -19.95 3.55 -12.31
CA PRO A 136 -20.28 4.59 -11.34
C PRO A 136 -21.55 4.22 -10.57
N LEU A 137 -21.40 3.92 -9.28
CA LEU A 137 -22.53 3.50 -8.43
C LEU A 137 -22.99 4.57 -7.44
N HIS A 138 -22.26 5.69 -7.35
CA HIS A 138 -22.54 6.81 -6.47
C HIS A 138 -22.05 8.12 -7.10
N LYS A 139 -22.67 9.25 -6.74
CA LYS A 139 -22.31 10.58 -7.29
C LYS A 139 -20.84 10.97 -7.05
N ASP A 140 -20.22 10.43 -6.00
CA ASP A 140 -18.81 10.69 -5.68
C ASP A 140 -17.85 10.18 -6.75
N TRP A 141 -18.26 9.34 -7.69
CA TRP A 141 -17.43 9.00 -8.84
C TRP A 141 -17.14 10.21 -9.70
N PHE A 142 -18.10 11.12 -9.78
CA PHE A 142 -18.09 12.28 -10.67
C PHE A 142 -17.65 13.56 -9.94
N ILE A 143 -18.16 13.78 -8.73
CA ILE A 143 -17.95 15.02 -7.96
C ILE A 143 -17.26 14.79 -6.61
N GLY A 144 -16.83 13.56 -6.34
CA GLY A 144 -16.17 13.22 -5.08
C GLY A 144 -14.77 13.82 -5.02
N GLN A 145 -14.18 13.78 -3.82
CA GLN A 145 -12.81 14.24 -3.60
C GLN A 145 -11.85 13.52 -4.54
N THR A 146 -10.91 14.24 -5.13
CA THR A 146 -9.83 13.65 -5.94
C THR A 146 -8.66 13.17 -5.10
N ASN A 147 -8.57 13.59 -3.84
CA ASN A 147 -7.57 13.12 -2.90
C ASN A 147 -8.23 12.60 -1.61
N ALA A 148 -7.59 11.62 -0.95
CA ALA A 148 -7.90 11.20 0.41
C ALA A 148 -6.70 11.41 1.33
N THR A 149 -6.97 11.51 2.63
CA THR A 149 -5.95 11.44 3.67
C THR A 149 -6.34 10.32 4.63
N LEU A 150 -5.41 9.40 4.87
CA LEU A 150 -5.57 8.33 5.85
C LEU A 150 -5.03 8.86 7.19
N ASN A 151 -5.88 8.85 8.21
CA ASN A 151 -5.48 9.32 9.53
C ASN A 151 -4.66 8.23 10.22
N ILE A 152 -3.35 8.45 10.34
CA ILE A 152 -2.47 7.58 11.11
C ILE A 152 -2.29 8.13 12.52
N HIS A 153 -2.83 7.42 13.51
CA HIS A 153 -2.70 7.74 14.92
C HIS A 153 -1.35 7.26 15.48
N ASN A 154 -1.11 7.44 16.78
CA ASN A 154 0.14 7.06 17.45
C ASN A 154 0.38 5.54 17.55
N LYS A 155 -0.56 4.72 17.08
CA LYS A 155 -0.40 3.27 17.00
C LYS A 155 -0.76 2.81 15.60
N LEU A 156 0.10 2.00 14.99
CA LEU A 156 -0.09 1.46 13.65
C LEU A 156 0.24 -0.03 13.68
N GLN A 157 -0.74 -0.86 13.37
CA GLN A 157 -0.59 -2.31 13.29
C GLN A 157 -0.87 -2.77 11.88
N ILE A 158 -0.05 -3.69 11.39
CA ILE A 158 -0.16 -4.22 10.03
C ILE A 158 -0.43 -5.71 10.10
N TYR A 159 -1.51 -6.15 9.45
CA TYR A 159 -1.97 -7.53 9.43
C TYR A 159 -1.97 -8.08 8.01
N THR A 160 -1.62 -9.35 7.84
CA THR A 160 -1.91 -10.11 6.61
C THR A 160 -2.60 -11.41 6.99
N ASN A 161 -3.66 -11.78 6.27
CA ASN A 161 -4.40 -13.02 6.51
C ASN A 161 -4.77 -13.22 8.01
N GLY A 162 -5.16 -12.13 8.69
CA GLY A 162 -5.50 -12.11 10.11
C GLY A 162 -4.33 -12.17 11.09
N LYS A 163 -3.09 -12.37 10.62
CA LYS A 163 -1.88 -12.40 11.47
C LYS A 163 -1.23 -11.02 11.56
N LEU A 164 -0.95 -10.58 12.78
CA LEU A 164 -0.16 -9.38 13.04
C LEU A 164 1.27 -9.59 12.54
N LEU A 165 1.73 -8.72 11.66
CA LEU A 165 3.12 -8.70 11.17
C LEU A 165 3.95 -7.65 11.89
N PHE A 166 3.42 -6.44 12.03
CA PHE A 166 4.14 -5.32 12.62
C PHE A 166 3.23 -4.52 13.55
N ASP A 167 3.77 -4.03 14.67
CA ASP A 167 3.06 -3.22 15.67
C ASP A 167 3.97 -2.06 16.07
N PHE A 168 3.66 -0.90 15.50
CA PHE A 168 4.39 0.33 15.69
C PHE A 168 3.64 1.24 16.66
N GLU A 169 4.39 1.94 17.49
CA GLU A 169 3.86 2.96 18.38
C GLU A 169 4.74 4.21 18.31
N LYS A 170 4.12 5.36 18.56
CA LYS A 170 4.74 6.67 18.45
C LYS A 170 4.82 7.33 19.83
N GLU A 171 6.04 7.60 20.28
CA GLU A 171 6.34 8.30 21.54
C GLU A 171 7.29 9.46 21.24
N ASN A 172 7.08 10.62 21.86
CA ASN A 172 7.93 11.82 21.65
C ASN A 172 8.16 12.18 20.18
N ASN A 173 7.15 11.97 19.33
CA ASN A 173 7.20 12.14 17.87
C ASN A 173 8.07 11.15 17.08
N GLU A 174 8.63 10.14 17.73
CA GLU A 174 9.41 9.09 17.09
C GLU A 174 8.62 7.78 17.05
N TRP A 175 8.80 7.02 15.96
CA TRP A 175 8.18 5.71 15.80
C TRP A 175 9.13 4.62 16.27
N TYR A 176 8.60 3.62 16.96
CA TYR A 176 9.31 2.41 17.34
C TYR A 176 8.45 1.18 17.08
N GLN A 177 9.11 0.05 16.87
CA GLN A 177 8.47 -1.26 16.67
C GLN A 177 8.42 -1.98 18.02
N LYS A 178 7.24 -2.46 18.43
CA LYS A 178 7.08 -3.18 19.71
C LYS A 178 7.79 -4.53 19.75
N ASN A 179 7.89 -5.20 18.61
CA ASN A 179 8.65 -6.43 18.52
C ASN A 179 10.15 -6.11 18.38
N SER A 180 10.89 -6.27 19.47
CA SER A 180 12.35 -6.05 19.52
C SER A 180 13.17 -7.07 18.72
N GLU A 181 12.56 -8.17 18.27
CA GLU A 181 13.23 -9.20 17.47
C GLU A 181 13.31 -8.85 15.98
N LEU A 182 12.67 -7.77 15.54
CA LEU A 182 12.64 -7.34 14.14
C LEU A 182 13.30 -5.97 13.97
N PHE A 183 14.19 -5.87 12.99
CA PHE A 183 14.86 -4.63 12.64
C PHE A 183 14.22 -4.03 11.40
N ILE A 184 13.65 -2.84 11.55
CA ILE A 184 12.81 -2.22 10.53
C ILE A 184 13.63 -1.43 9.50
N ASP A 185 13.18 -1.40 8.26
CA ASP A 185 13.62 -0.39 7.30
C ASP A 185 12.81 0.89 7.53
N TRP A 186 13.39 1.79 8.33
CA TRP A 186 12.73 3.05 8.70
C TRP A 186 12.54 4.00 7.51
N GLU A 187 13.37 3.90 6.47
CA GLU A 187 13.19 4.69 5.25
C GLU A 187 11.96 4.22 4.48
N TYR A 188 11.82 2.90 4.29
CA TYR A 188 10.62 2.32 3.70
C TYR A 188 9.37 2.64 4.52
N PHE A 189 9.44 2.48 5.84
CA PHE A 189 8.35 2.82 6.76
C PHE A 189 7.88 4.27 6.60
N HIS A 190 8.80 5.24 6.57
CA HIS A 190 8.45 6.65 6.40
C HIS A 190 7.85 6.95 5.02
N ARG A 191 8.38 6.36 3.95
CA ARG A 191 7.78 6.47 2.61
C ARG A 191 6.34 5.95 2.57
N VAL A 192 6.06 4.86 3.28
CA VAL A 192 4.69 4.33 3.41
C VAL A 192 3.81 5.32 4.18
N LEU A 193 4.27 5.86 5.31
CA LEU A 193 3.51 6.86 6.06
C LEU A 193 3.23 8.13 5.26
N ASP A 194 4.19 8.60 4.46
CA ASP A 194 4.01 9.77 3.63
C ASP A 194 2.97 9.52 2.53
N SER A 195 2.92 8.30 1.99
CA SER A 195 1.89 7.88 1.02
C SER A 195 0.45 7.86 1.58
N PHE A 196 0.29 7.94 2.91
CA PHE A 196 -1.02 8.00 3.57
C PHE A 196 -1.53 9.44 3.75
N ARG A 197 -0.66 10.45 3.66
CA ARG A 197 -1.03 11.85 3.93
C ARG A 197 -1.75 12.51 2.77
N ASP A 198 -1.32 12.23 1.54
CA ASP A 198 -1.90 12.78 0.32
C ASP A 198 -2.05 11.67 -0.72
N PHE A 199 -3.28 11.21 -0.89
CA PHE A 199 -3.58 10.07 -1.73
C PHE A 199 -4.44 10.46 -2.93
N PRO A 200 -3.93 10.42 -4.17
CA PRO A 200 -4.74 10.69 -5.34
C PRO A 200 -5.70 9.53 -5.61
N ILE A 201 -7.00 9.80 -5.57
CA ILE A 201 -8.07 8.90 -5.96
C ILE A 201 -8.21 8.93 -7.47
N GLU A 202 -7.54 8.01 -8.14
CA GLU A 202 -7.61 7.88 -9.60
C GLU A 202 -8.84 7.10 -10.05
N LYS A 203 -9.21 6.07 -9.27
CA LYS A 203 -10.30 5.15 -9.62
C LYS A 203 -11.13 4.80 -8.41
N ARG A 204 -12.39 4.43 -8.66
CA ARG A 204 -13.30 3.92 -7.64
C ARG A 204 -13.93 2.63 -8.15
N TYR A 205 -14.07 1.66 -7.26
CA TYR A 205 -14.53 0.32 -7.61
C TYR A 205 -15.59 -0.20 -6.67
N HIS A 206 -16.49 -1.02 -7.19
CA HIS A 206 -17.38 -1.85 -6.38
C HIS A 206 -16.59 -2.79 -5.46
N ILE A 207 -17.13 -3.06 -4.26
CA ILE A 207 -16.47 -3.87 -3.24
C ILE A 207 -16.19 -5.31 -3.72
N ALA A 208 -17.02 -5.85 -4.60
CA ALA A 208 -16.85 -7.20 -5.13
C ALA A 208 -15.55 -7.42 -5.93
N LEU A 209 -14.84 -6.34 -6.32
CA LEU A 209 -13.51 -6.44 -6.91
C LEU A 209 -12.47 -6.98 -5.90
N ALA A 210 -12.70 -6.78 -4.61
CA ALA A 210 -11.82 -7.26 -3.54
C ALA A 210 -11.92 -8.78 -3.29
N ASN A 211 -12.98 -9.43 -3.76
CA ASN A 211 -13.19 -10.86 -3.51
C ASN A 211 -12.01 -11.66 -4.07
N GLU A 212 -11.44 -12.51 -3.22
CA GLU A 212 -10.32 -13.40 -3.56
C GLU A 212 -9.02 -12.67 -3.97
N LYS A 213 -8.94 -11.35 -3.77
CA LYS A 213 -7.71 -10.60 -4.04
C LYS A 213 -6.76 -10.68 -2.82
N PRO A 214 -5.43 -10.75 -3.06
CA PRO A 214 -4.45 -10.54 -2.01
C PRO A 214 -4.72 -9.23 -1.26
N ASN A 215 -4.63 -9.29 0.06
CA ASN A 215 -4.95 -8.16 0.92
C ASN A 215 -4.08 -8.10 2.16
N PHE A 216 -4.03 -6.90 2.73
CA PHE A 216 -3.52 -6.66 4.06
C PHE A 216 -4.36 -5.58 4.73
N GLU A 217 -4.24 -5.48 6.04
CA GLU A 217 -4.97 -4.50 6.84
C GLU A 217 -4.00 -3.62 7.61
N ILE A 218 -4.31 -2.32 7.64
CA ILE A 218 -3.69 -1.38 8.56
C ILE A 218 -4.73 -0.97 9.60
N ARG A 219 -4.40 -1.16 10.87
CA ARG A 219 -5.22 -0.75 12.01
C ARG A 219 -4.52 0.37 12.74
N THR A 220 -5.22 1.47 12.96
CA THR A 220 -4.68 2.63 13.66
C THR A 220 -5.78 3.34 14.42
N GLY A 221 -5.59 3.57 15.73
CA GLY A 221 -6.64 4.08 16.60
C GLY A 221 -7.90 3.20 16.56
N ARG A 222 -9.01 3.75 16.06
CA ARG A 222 -10.29 3.03 15.85
C ARG A 222 -10.57 2.72 14.38
N GLU A 223 -9.63 3.05 13.49
CA GLU A 223 -9.80 2.93 12.06
C GLU A 223 -9.11 1.66 11.55
N VAL A 224 -9.78 1.00 10.60
CA VAL A 224 -9.27 -0.16 9.89
C VAL A 224 -9.34 0.14 8.40
N TYR A 225 -8.20 0.02 7.75
CA TYR A 225 -8.02 0.23 6.32
C TYR A 225 -7.67 -1.13 5.70
N HIS A 226 -8.51 -1.60 4.77
CA HIS A 226 -8.23 -2.84 4.04
C HIS A 226 -7.72 -2.50 2.66
N PHE A 227 -6.55 -3.04 2.32
CA PHE A 227 -5.89 -2.84 1.04
C PHE A 227 -6.03 -4.11 0.21
N TYR A 228 -6.41 -3.97 -1.05
CA TYR A 228 -6.60 -5.08 -1.99
C TYR A 228 -5.78 -4.85 -3.26
N LEU A 229 -5.03 -5.87 -3.68
CA LEU A 229 -4.28 -5.82 -4.93
C LEU A 229 -5.23 -6.08 -6.10
N VAL A 230 -5.57 -5.03 -6.86
CA VAL A 230 -6.62 -5.09 -7.91
C VAL A 230 -6.07 -5.02 -9.34
N GLY A 231 -4.75 -4.92 -9.51
CA GLY A 231 -4.07 -4.95 -10.80
C GLY A 231 -2.57 -5.18 -10.63
N ARG A 232 -1.82 -5.17 -11.73
CA ARG A 232 -0.35 -5.14 -11.66
C ARG A 232 0.05 -3.80 -11.02
N ASN A 233 0.52 -3.86 -9.78
CA ASN A 233 1.07 -2.73 -9.03
C ASN A 233 0.02 -1.68 -8.67
N TYR A 234 -1.23 -2.12 -8.53
CA TYR A 234 -2.36 -1.23 -8.28
C TYR A 234 -3.16 -1.71 -7.08
N TRP A 235 -3.17 -0.89 -6.03
CA TRP A 235 -3.89 -1.19 -4.80
C TRP A 235 -5.15 -0.35 -4.72
N ALA A 236 -6.20 -0.96 -4.18
CA ALA A 236 -7.43 -0.28 -3.82
C ALA A 236 -7.69 -0.42 -2.31
N ILE A 237 -8.11 0.67 -1.66
CA ILE A 237 -8.45 0.69 -0.25
C ILE A 237 -9.96 0.74 -0.04
N LYS A 238 -10.40 -0.03 0.94
CA LYS A 238 -11.66 0.16 1.64
C LYS A 238 -11.46 1.11 2.82
N LEU A 239 -11.89 2.37 2.67
CA LEU A 239 -11.88 3.33 3.77
C LEU A 239 -13.01 3.02 4.79
N PRO A 240 -12.83 3.40 6.07
CA PRO A 240 -13.92 3.34 7.04
C PRO A 240 -15.16 4.10 6.54
N LYS A 241 -16.35 3.51 6.72
CA LYS A 241 -17.67 4.08 6.35
C LYS A 241 -17.93 4.30 4.85
N VAL A 242 -16.92 4.20 3.99
CA VAL A 242 -17.09 4.27 2.54
C VAL A 242 -17.55 2.91 2.05
N LYS A 243 -18.59 2.84 1.23
CA LYS A 243 -19.19 1.56 0.79
C LYS A 243 -18.49 0.90 -0.41
N TRP A 244 -17.54 1.59 -1.02
CA TRP A 244 -16.76 1.13 -2.17
C TRP A 244 -15.25 1.15 -1.91
N LEU A 245 -14.47 0.82 -2.93
CA LEU A 245 -13.01 0.89 -2.92
C LEU A 245 -12.52 2.13 -3.66
N ILE A 246 -11.42 2.73 -3.20
CA ILE A 246 -10.69 3.80 -3.88
C ILE A 246 -9.32 3.27 -4.31
N GLY A 247 -8.92 3.48 -5.55
CA GLY A 247 -7.67 2.98 -6.10
C GLY A 247 -6.75 4.09 -6.58
N SER A 248 -5.45 3.79 -6.54
CA SER A 248 -4.38 4.66 -7.02
C SER A 248 -3.12 3.90 -7.32
N SER A 249 -2.34 4.43 -8.26
CA SER A 249 -0.99 3.97 -8.56
C SER A 249 0.05 4.43 -7.53
N ALA A 250 -0.27 5.40 -6.66
CA ALA A 250 0.64 5.90 -5.63
C ALA A 250 1.13 4.81 -4.65
N TRP A 251 0.34 3.73 -4.50
CA TRP A 251 0.69 2.57 -3.67
C TRP A 251 1.42 1.46 -4.44
N ALA A 252 1.92 1.73 -5.64
CA ALA A 252 2.82 0.81 -6.33
C ALA A 252 4.03 0.43 -5.44
N LEU A 253 4.46 1.29 -4.51
CA LEU A 253 5.51 0.96 -3.54
C LEU A 253 5.18 -0.22 -2.60
N LEU A 254 3.91 -0.64 -2.54
CA LEU A 254 3.41 -1.80 -1.80
C LEU A 254 3.29 -3.03 -2.72
N GLU A 255 3.93 -3.03 -3.90
CA GLU A 255 3.76 -3.94 -5.06
C GLU A 255 3.46 -5.40 -4.71
N ASP A 256 4.13 -5.94 -3.68
CA ASP A 256 3.96 -7.34 -3.26
C ASP A 256 3.56 -7.52 -1.80
N PHE A 257 3.34 -6.42 -1.06
CA PHE A 257 3.24 -6.41 0.40
C PHE A 257 4.20 -7.43 1.04
N ASN A 258 5.44 -7.48 0.56
CA ASN A 258 6.43 -8.45 1.00
C ASN A 258 6.90 -8.00 2.39
N PRO A 259 6.68 -8.77 3.47
CA PRO A 259 7.07 -8.37 4.82
C PRO A 259 8.58 -8.09 4.92
N LYS A 260 9.40 -8.67 4.03
CA LYS A 260 10.85 -8.40 3.99
C LYS A 260 11.19 -6.97 3.60
N LEU A 261 10.33 -6.25 2.87
CA LEU A 261 10.56 -4.84 2.51
C LEU A 261 10.47 -3.90 3.72
N TRP A 262 9.72 -4.31 4.75
CA TRP A 262 9.63 -3.61 6.02
C TRP A 262 10.84 -3.87 6.92
N LEU A 263 11.65 -4.87 6.59
CA LEU A 263 12.82 -5.25 7.36
C LEU A 263 14.05 -4.59 6.77
N SER A 264 14.94 -4.15 7.67
CA SER A 264 16.28 -3.71 7.30
C SER A 264 16.95 -4.77 6.44
N ARG A 265 17.70 -4.34 5.42
CA ARG A 265 18.57 -5.26 4.63
C ARG A 265 19.58 -6.04 5.48
N TYR A 266 19.83 -5.59 6.73
CA TYR A 266 20.70 -6.25 7.70
C TYR A 266 19.93 -7.07 8.74
N ASN A 267 18.61 -7.23 8.63
CA ASN A 267 17.76 -7.81 9.67
C ASN A 267 18.30 -9.15 10.19
N GLU A 268 18.64 -10.09 9.31
CA GLU A 268 19.18 -11.40 9.72
C GLU A 268 20.48 -11.26 10.53
N LEU A 269 21.37 -10.34 10.14
CA LEU A 269 22.63 -10.09 10.86
C LEU A 269 22.38 -9.40 12.21
N LEU A 270 21.43 -8.47 12.26
CA LEU A 270 21.07 -7.75 13.49
C LEU A 270 20.37 -8.66 14.50
N VAL A 271 19.54 -9.59 14.03
CA VAL A 271 18.96 -10.67 14.85
C VAL A 271 20.06 -11.54 15.44
N VAL A 272 21.04 -11.97 14.64
CA VAL A 272 22.18 -12.73 15.17
C VAL A 272 22.97 -11.91 16.18
N LEU A 273 23.27 -10.64 15.88
CA LEU A 273 24.06 -9.76 16.73
C LEU A 273 23.41 -9.51 18.11
N THR A 274 22.08 -9.42 18.17
CA THR A 274 21.34 -9.11 19.40
C THR A 274 20.84 -10.35 20.15
N ASN A 275 20.99 -11.55 19.57
CA ASN A 275 20.57 -12.80 20.20
C ASN A 275 21.61 -13.29 21.23
N LYS A 276 21.21 -13.38 22.49
CA LYS A 276 22.05 -13.84 23.61
C LYS A 276 22.41 -15.33 23.57
N ASP A 277 21.61 -16.15 22.90
CA ASP A 277 21.88 -17.59 22.74
C ASP A 277 23.02 -17.87 21.74
N LYS A 278 23.42 -16.84 20.97
CA LYS A 278 24.53 -16.91 20.03
C LYS A 278 25.85 -16.61 20.73
N ASN A 279 26.87 -17.42 20.43
CA ASN A 279 28.19 -17.19 21.01
C ASN A 279 28.87 -15.95 20.42
N TYR A 280 29.91 -15.48 21.11
CA TYR A 280 30.69 -14.31 20.70
C TYR A 280 31.17 -14.38 19.24
N THR A 281 31.64 -15.54 18.78
CA THR A 281 32.17 -15.72 17.43
C THR A 281 31.10 -15.48 16.37
N GLU A 282 29.90 -16.05 16.53
CA GLU A 282 28.78 -15.84 15.61
C GLU A 282 28.35 -14.37 15.58
N ARG A 283 28.22 -13.74 16.75
CA ARG A 283 27.79 -12.34 16.90
C ARG A 283 28.82 -11.36 16.34
N SER A 284 30.10 -11.59 16.60
CA SER A 284 31.21 -10.80 16.05
C SER A 284 31.32 -10.96 14.54
N ALA A 285 31.09 -12.16 13.99
CA ALA A 285 31.03 -12.37 12.54
C ALA A 285 29.86 -11.59 11.90
N ALA A 286 28.69 -11.53 12.56
CA ALA A 286 27.57 -10.72 12.10
C ALA A 286 27.90 -9.22 12.12
N LEU A 287 28.52 -8.72 13.20
CA LEU A 287 28.99 -7.34 13.31
C LEU A 287 29.98 -6.97 12.20
N ASN A 288 30.95 -7.85 11.92
CA ASN A 288 31.92 -7.65 10.83
C ASN A 288 31.24 -7.58 9.45
N LYS A 289 30.22 -8.42 9.20
CA LYS A 289 29.44 -8.39 7.95
C LYS A 289 28.60 -7.13 7.79
N ILE A 290 28.13 -6.52 8.89
CA ILE A 290 27.49 -5.19 8.85
C ILE A 290 28.50 -4.13 8.38
N GLY A 291 29.76 -4.24 8.82
CA GLY A 291 30.87 -3.42 8.32
C GLY A 291 30.75 -1.94 8.71
N SER A 292 30.98 -1.05 7.75
CA SER A 292 30.88 0.41 7.94
C SER A 292 29.46 0.97 7.76
N SER A 293 28.49 0.10 7.50
CA SER A 293 27.10 0.46 7.26
C SER A 293 26.47 1.12 8.48
N TRP A 294 25.56 2.07 8.26
CA TRP A 294 24.91 2.78 9.34
C TRP A 294 23.46 3.10 8.98
N THR A 295 22.53 2.49 9.70
CA THR A 295 21.08 2.71 9.60
C THR A 295 20.52 2.86 11.01
N PRO A 296 19.31 3.44 11.18
CA PRO A 296 18.70 3.55 12.51
C PRO A 296 18.56 2.19 13.22
N SER A 297 18.31 1.11 12.46
CA SER A 297 18.25 -0.26 13.00
C SER A 297 19.60 -0.82 13.44
N ILE A 298 20.69 -0.50 12.73
CA ILE A 298 22.06 -0.85 13.20
C ILE A 298 22.37 -0.12 14.50
N LYS A 299 22.04 1.18 14.56
CA LYS A 299 22.22 2.01 15.75
C LYS A 299 21.45 1.43 16.95
N GLN A 300 20.18 1.08 16.76
CA GLN A 300 19.35 0.45 17.80
C GLN A 300 19.97 -0.86 18.30
N ALA A 301 20.39 -1.76 17.40
CA ALA A 301 21.04 -3.01 17.76
C ALA A 301 22.33 -2.77 18.58
N PHE A 302 23.14 -1.79 18.18
CA PHE A 302 24.37 -1.45 18.89
C PHE A 302 24.09 -0.89 20.27
N HIS A 303 23.08 -0.01 20.40
CA HIS A 303 22.64 0.54 21.69
C HIS A 303 22.09 -0.55 22.61
N GLN A 304 21.35 -1.52 22.06
CA GLN A 304 20.85 -2.67 22.82
C GLN A 304 22.02 -3.48 23.41
N VAL A 305 22.97 -3.92 22.57
CA VAL A 305 24.09 -4.76 23.03
C VAL A 305 25.01 -4.01 24.00
N ILE A 306 25.27 -2.72 23.77
CA ILE A 306 26.21 -1.97 24.63
C ILE A 306 25.63 -1.66 26.02
N LEU A 307 24.31 -1.52 26.13
CA LEU A 307 23.62 -1.23 27.39
C LEU A 307 23.15 -2.46 28.14
N ASP A 308 23.34 -3.64 27.56
CA ASP A 308 22.93 -4.89 28.19
C ASP A 308 24.00 -5.35 29.19
N PRO A 309 23.72 -5.39 30.50
CA PRO A 309 24.72 -5.69 31.52
C PRO A 309 25.30 -7.09 31.38
N ASP A 310 24.51 -8.06 30.88
CA ASP A 310 24.92 -9.46 30.78
C ASP A 310 25.70 -9.77 29.49
N ASP A 311 25.84 -8.79 28.61
CA ASP A 311 26.49 -8.98 27.32
C ASP A 311 28.02 -8.92 27.43
N SER A 312 28.71 -9.60 26.51
CA SER A 312 30.17 -9.73 26.54
C SER A 312 30.89 -8.39 26.38
N ASP A 313 31.77 -8.04 27.33
CA ASP A 313 32.58 -6.82 27.24
C ASP A 313 33.45 -6.76 25.99
N GLN A 314 33.91 -7.92 25.47
CA GLN A 314 34.62 -7.99 24.18
C GLN A 314 33.73 -7.53 23.01
N LEU A 315 32.46 -7.94 23.00
CA LEU A 315 31.51 -7.52 21.97
C LEU A 315 31.14 -6.05 22.13
N LYS A 316 30.94 -5.57 23.37
CA LYS A 316 30.71 -4.16 23.68
C LYS A 316 31.88 -3.28 23.24
N ALA A 317 33.12 -3.72 23.45
CA ALA A 317 34.32 -3.03 22.97
C ALA A 317 34.36 -2.98 21.44
N HIS A 318 34.00 -4.08 20.76
CA HIS A 318 33.92 -4.12 19.30
C HIS A 318 32.88 -3.11 18.78
N ILE A 319 31.68 -3.08 19.36
CA ILE A 319 30.64 -2.10 19.01
C ILE A 319 31.08 -0.67 19.29
N THR A 320 31.77 -0.43 20.42
CA THR A 320 32.33 0.89 20.78
C THR A 320 33.26 1.41 19.69
N SER A 321 34.09 0.55 19.10
CA SER A 321 34.95 0.89 17.95
C SER A 321 34.15 1.28 16.70
N HIS A 322 32.98 0.69 16.46
CA HIS A 322 32.09 1.13 15.38
C HIS A 322 31.43 2.48 15.70
N LEU A 323 30.95 2.69 16.93
CA LEU A 323 30.33 3.95 17.37
C LEU A 323 31.30 5.13 17.27
N LYS A 324 32.60 4.89 17.45
CA LYS A 324 33.69 5.85 17.21
C LYS A 324 33.59 6.57 15.85
N ARG A 325 33.15 5.85 14.81
CA ARG A 325 33.04 6.38 13.44
C ARG A 325 31.77 7.20 13.21
N LYS A 326 30.86 7.24 14.19
CA LYS A 326 29.56 7.94 14.13
C LYS A 326 29.32 8.73 15.42
N PRO A 327 30.13 9.77 15.70
CA PRO A 327 30.03 10.52 16.94
C PRO A 327 28.82 11.48 16.94
N THR A 328 27.64 10.97 17.32
CA THR A 328 26.43 11.77 17.50
C THR A 328 26.14 11.99 18.99
N ASN A 329 25.42 13.06 19.33
CA ASN A 329 25.02 13.35 20.72
C ASN A 329 24.38 12.14 21.40
N GLU A 330 23.50 11.45 20.70
CA GLU A 330 22.82 10.27 21.22
C GLU A 330 23.76 9.09 21.42
N ASN A 331 24.66 8.79 20.46
CA ASN A 331 25.66 7.74 20.63
C ASN A 331 26.57 8.04 21.82
N MET A 332 26.92 9.31 22.06
CA MET A 332 27.70 9.71 23.22
C MET A 332 26.92 9.53 24.53
N LYS A 333 25.64 9.92 24.58
CA LYS A 333 24.77 9.66 25.74
C LYS A 333 24.69 8.17 26.06
N ILE A 334 24.59 7.32 25.04
CA ILE A 334 24.57 5.85 25.19
C ILE A 334 25.90 5.32 25.70
N LEU A 335 27.01 5.80 25.15
CA LEU A 335 28.35 5.43 25.64
C LEU A 335 28.58 5.83 27.10
N VAL A 336 28.08 7.00 27.52
CA VAL A 336 28.14 7.42 28.93
C VAL A 336 27.30 6.52 29.81
N LYS A 337 26.10 6.12 29.37
CA LYS A 337 25.29 5.13 30.11
C LYS A 337 26.00 3.78 30.22
N ALA A 338 26.60 3.29 29.14
CA ALA A 338 27.37 2.05 29.16
C ALA A 338 28.59 2.15 30.09
N LEU A 339 29.25 3.32 30.15
CA LEU A 339 30.37 3.60 31.06
C LEU A 339 29.97 3.46 32.53
N GLU A 340 28.75 3.86 32.89
CA GLU A 340 28.19 3.72 34.24
C GLU A 340 27.89 2.25 34.61
N GLN A 341 27.58 1.42 33.61
CA GLN A 341 27.08 0.07 33.82
C GLN A 341 28.17 -1.00 33.81
N THR A 342 29.26 -0.78 33.07
CA THR A 342 30.35 -1.77 33.02
C THR A 342 31.26 -1.67 34.24
N GLU A 343 31.80 -2.81 34.68
CA GLU A 343 32.88 -2.88 35.66
C GLU A 343 34.26 -3.06 35.00
N ASP A 344 34.28 -3.45 33.72
CA ASP A 344 35.49 -3.73 32.96
C ASP A 344 36.27 -2.44 32.67
N ILE A 345 37.48 -2.36 33.22
CA ILE A 345 38.34 -1.17 33.12
C ILE A 345 38.82 -0.94 31.68
N ASP A 346 39.04 -1.98 30.88
CA ASP A 346 39.49 -1.86 29.51
C ASP A 346 38.38 -1.29 28.62
N LEU A 347 37.13 -1.73 28.83
CA LEU A 347 35.95 -1.18 28.19
C LEU A 347 35.70 0.27 28.64
N LYS A 348 35.84 0.61 29.93
CA LYS A 348 35.78 2.01 30.39
C LYS A 348 36.84 2.87 29.70
N THR A 349 38.05 2.36 29.57
CA THR A 349 39.16 3.04 28.90
C THR A 349 38.81 3.29 27.42
N GLU A 350 38.28 2.29 26.72
CA GLU A 350 37.91 2.42 25.31
C GLU A 350 36.74 3.37 25.09
N ILE A 351 35.70 3.27 25.92
CA ILE A 351 34.55 4.19 25.89
C ILE A 351 35.02 5.63 26.09
N THR A 352 35.84 5.91 27.11
CA THR A 352 36.32 7.28 27.37
C THR A 352 37.22 7.81 26.25
N LYS A 353 38.02 6.96 25.58
CA LYS A 353 38.75 7.37 24.36
C LYS A 353 37.80 7.78 23.23
N VAL A 354 36.69 7.07 23.05
CA VAL A 354 35.68 7.43 22.03
C VAL A 354 34.95 8.73 22.41
N LEU A 355 34.55 8.89 23.67
CA LEU A 355 33.87 10.10 24.16
C LEU A 355 34.71 11.37 23.93
N LYS A 356 36.05 11.25 24.03
CA LYS A 356 36.98 12.36 23.76
C LYS A 356 36.96 12.90 22.34
N ILE A 357 36.39 12.18 21.38
CA ILE A 357 36.19 12.69 20.00
C ILE A 357 35.29 13.92 20.02
N MET A 358 34.24 13.92 20.85
CA MET A 358 33.32 15.06 20.99
C MET A 358 33.64 15.97 22.18
N ASN A 359 34.43 15.50 23.16
CA ASN A 359 34.91 16.31 24.28
C ASN A 359 36.40 16.05 24.57
N PRO A 360 37.33 16.71 23.85
CA PRO A 360 38.76 16.44 23.96
C PRO A 360 39.35 16.66 25.36
N ARG A 361 38.71 17.51 26.18
CA ARG A 361 39.12 17.82 27.56
C ARG A 361 38.61 16.81 28.58
N GLY A 362 37.78 15.84 28.18
CA GLY A 362 37.24 14.83 29.08
C GLY A 362 38.32 13.90 29.66
N PRO A 363 38.09 13.38 30.88
CA PRO A 363 39.02 12.47 31.53
C PRO A 363 39.06 11.11 30.84
N VAL A 364 40.21 10.44 30.90
CA VAL A 364 40.36 9.03 30.47
C VAL A 364 40.40 8.19 31.73
N ILE A 365 39.55 7.17 31.81
CA ILE A 365 39.59 6.18 32.88
C ILE A 365 40.70 5.18 32.54
N GLN A 366 41.54 4.88 33.52
CA GLN A 366 42.69 3.98 33.41
C GLN A 366 42.80 3.16 34.71
N SER A 367 43.42 1.98 34.64
CA SER A 367 43.56 1.06 35.78
C SER A 367 44.49 1.56 36.89
N ASP A 368 45.32 2.56 36.63
CA ASP A 368 46.31 3.11 37.56
C ASP A 368 45.70 4.08 38.59
N LYS A 369 44.43 4.48 38.44
CA LYS A 369 43.73 5.46 39.29
C LYS A 369 42.31 5.02 39.66
N PRO A 370 42.14 3.87 40.33
CA PRO A 370 40.82 3.33 40.65
C PRO A 370 39.99 4.28 41.54
N GLU A 371 40.63 5.07 42.39
CA GLU A 371 39.98 6.01 43.30
C GLU A 371 39.30 7.20 42.61
N LYS A 372 39.62 7.45 41.33
CA LYS A 372 39.06 8.57 40.55
C LYS A 372 37.96 8.16 39.57
N ILE A 373 37.64 6.87 39.49
CA ILE A 373 36.69 6.34 38.50
C ILE A 373 35.33 7.03 38.64
N ASP A 374 34.79 7.10 39.86
CA ASP A 374 33.46 7.71 40.11
C ASP A 374 33.44 9.20 39.79
N GLU A 375 34.52 9.91 40.13
CA GLU A 375 34.69 11.33 39.78
C GLU A 375 34.66 11.53 38.25
N TYR A 376 35.38 10.70 37.51
CA TYR A 376 35.46 10.78 36.05
C TYR A 376 34.14 10.42 35.37
N ILE A 377 33.44 9.39 35.87
CA ILE A 377 32.10 9.05 35.40
C ILE A 377 31.16 10.24 35.61
N LEU A 378 31.22 10.91 36.77
CA LEU A 378 30.37 12.06 37.08
C LEU A 378 30.65 13.26 36.16
N GLN A 379 31.91 13.50 35.79
CA GLN A 379 32.28 14.50 34.79
C GLN A 379 31.67 14.18 33.41
N TRP A 380 31.72 12.91 32.98
CA TRP A 380 31.12 12.47 31.72
C TRP A 380 29.60 12.60 31.71
N LYS A 381 28.93 12.26 32.82
CA LYS A 381 27.49 12.46 33.00
C LYS A 381 27.08 13.92 32.89
N SER A 382 27.81 14.80 33.59
CA SER A 382 27.57 16.24 33.56
C SER A 382 27.65 16.78 32.14
N TRP A 383 28.69 16.39 31.39
CA TRP A 383 28.81 16.75 29.98
C TRP A 383 27.70 16.16 29.10
N ALA A 384 27.33 14.89 29.27
CA ALA A 384 26.28 14.25 28.48
C ALA A 384 24.92 14.96 28.60
N ASN A 385 24.63 15.52 29.78
CA ASN A 385 23.42 16.31 30.04
C ASN A 385 23.40 17.65 29.29
N THR A 386 24.55 18.15 28.82
CA THR A 386 24.64 19.36 28.01
C THR A 386 24.39 19.11 26.52
N LEU A 387 24.45 17.84 26.09
CA LEU A 387 24.23 17.47 24.70
C LEU A 387 22.74 17.59 24.36
N LYS A 388 22.41 18.33 23.30
CA LYS A 388 21.05 18.46 22.79
C LYS A 388 20.59 17.14 22.18
#